data_AF-A0A6A6IBX2-F1
#
_entry.id   AF-A0A6A6IBX2-F1
#
_cell.length_a   1.000
_cell.length_b   1.000
_cell.length_c   1.000
_cell.angle_alpha   90.00
_cell.angle_beta   90.00
_cell.angle_gamma   90.00
#
_symmetry.space_group_name_H-M   'P 1'
#
loop_
_entity.id
_entity.type
_entity.pdbx_description
1 polymer ?
#
loop_
_entity_poly.entity_id
_entity_poly.type
_entity_poly.pdbx_seq_one_letter_code
_entity_poly.pdbx_strand_id
1 'polypeptide(L)'
;MKKYNIPRSKVVIMTKVFNPVMGGDSRPNPGDPHSRELVNQMGLSRKHIFDAVDSSLERLGTLYIDVLQLHRQDQETPPEEMMRALHDVVSIGKVRYLGGSSMYTWEFARLQYTAKMTAGHPSRLCSPSTTFSTARRNAR
;
A
#
# COMPACT_ATOMS: atom_id res chain seq x y z
N MET A 1 16.15 6.99 -12.30
CA MET A 1 17.41 6.58 -11.63
C MET A 1 18.46 6.09 -12.62
N LYS A 2 18.21 5.01 -13.38
CA LYS A 2 19.17 4.47 -14.36
C LYS A 2 19.62 5.50 -15.41
N LYS A 3 18.68 6.23 -16.02
CA LYS A 3 18.97 7.25 -17.04
C LYS A 3 19.92 8.37 -16.57
N TYR A 4 19.85 8.77 -15.30
CA TYR A 4 20.61 9.90 -14.75
C TYR A 4 21.70 9.46 -13.76
N ASN A 5 22.00 8.16 -13.68
CA ASN A 5 22.95 7.55 -12.75
C ASN A 5 22.81 8.05 -11.29
N ILE A 6 21.57 8.27 -10.82
CA ILE A 6 21.31 8.77 -9.47
C ILE A 6 21.44 7.61 -8.48
N PRO A 7 22.31 7.70 -7.45
CA PRO A 7 22.44 6.67 -6.43
C PRO A 7 21.12 6.43 -5.69
N ARG A 8 20.75 5.16 -5.48
CA ARG A 8 19.49 4.77 -4.82
C ARG A 8 19.35 5.33 -3.40
N SER A 9 20.47 5.52 -2.70
CA SER A 9 20.53 6.09 -1.34
C SER A 9 20.15 7.57 -1.28
N LYS A 10 20.19 8.30 -2.40
CA LYS A 10 19.86 9.73 -2.46
C LYS A 10 18.38 10.01 -2.76
N VAL A 11 17.56 8.96 -2.94
CA VAL A 11 16.15 9.11 -3.30
C VAL A 11 15.27 8.31 -2.35
N VAL A 12 14.11 8.88 -2.03
CA VAL A 12 13.01 8.20 -1.35
C VAL A 12 11.94 7.91 -2.39
N ILE A 13 11.66 6.62 -2.62
CA ILE A 13 10.67 6.18 -3.60
C ILE A 13 9.40 5.79 -2.86
N MET A 14 8.31 6.42 -3.27
CA MET A 14 7.00 6.20 -2.72
C MET A 14 6.03 5.81 -3.82
N THR A 15 5.24 4.77 -3.57
CA THR A 15 4.18 4.32 -4.48
C THR A 15 2.88 4.07 -3.71
N LYS A 16 1.79 3.89 -4.45
CA LYS A 16 0.45 3.66 -3.91
C LYS A 16 -0.11 2.33 -4.41
N VAL A 17 -0.87 1.64 -3.56
CA VAL A 17 -1.62 0.42 -3.91
C VAL A 17 -3.11 0.67 -3.67
N PHE A 18 -3.95 0.32 -4.66
CA PHE A 18 -5.41 0.13 -4.55
C PHE A 18 -6.04 -0.06 -5.94
N ASN A 19 -5.71 0.81 -6.91
CA ASN A 19 -6.31 0.78 -8.25
C ASN A 19 -5.51 -0.15 -9.18
N PRO A 20 -6.18 -0.75 -10.19
CA PRO A 20 -5.48 -1.49 -11.24
C PRO A 20 -4.62 -0.56 -12.08
N VAL A 21 -3.56 -1.15 -12.64
CA VAL A 21 -2.73 -0.50 -13.66
C VAL A 21 -3.33 -0.82 -15.02
N MET A 22 -4.06 0.13 -15.60
CA MET A 22 -4.64 0.00 -16.95
C MET A 22 -3.59 0.33 -18.02
N GLY A 23 -3.73 -0.25 -19.21
CA GLY A 23 -2.96 0.18 -20.38
C GLY A 23 -3.42 1.55 -20.89
N GLY A 24 -2.49 2.46 -21.15
CA GLY A 24 -2.74 3.81 -21.67
C GLY A 24 -2.65 4.94 -20.64
N ASP A 25 -2.58 6.18 -21.11
CA ASP A 25 -2.37 7.39 -20.27
C ASP A 25 -3.63 7.85 -19.50
N SER A 26 -4.74 7.14 -19.66
CA SER A 26 -6.01 7.51 -19.04
C SER A 26 -6.04 7.12 -17.57
N ARG A 27 -6.65 7.97 -16.74
CA ARG A 27 -6.90 7.65 -15.33
C ARG A 27 -7.67 6.32 -15.27
N PRO A 28 -7.24 5.36 -14.43
CA PRO A 28 -8.01 4.14 -14.22
C PRO A 28 -9.41 4.50 -13.76
N ASN A 29 -10.41 4.31 -14.63
CA ASN A 29 -11.81 4.34 -14.29
C ASN A 29 -12.39 2.98 -14.67
N PRO A 30 -12.13 1.94 -13.87
CA PRO A 30 -12.73 0.65 -14.12
C PRO A 30 -14.24 0.80 -13.91
N GLY A 31 -15.01 0.77 -15.00
CA GLY A 31 -16.48 0.90 -14.92
C GLY A 31 -17.07 -0.17 -13.99
N ASP A 32 -16.57 -1.40 -14.11
CA ASP A 32 -16.84 -2.49 -13.18
C ASP A 32 -15.52 -3.08 -12.64
N PRO A 33 -15.21 -2.88 -11.35
CA PRO A 33 -14.01 -3.44 -10.71
C PRO A 33 -14.05 -4.97 -10.57
N HIS A 34 -15.22 -5.61 -10.73
CA HIS A 34 -15.38 -7.07 -10.73
C HIS A 34 -15.43 -7.68 -12.13
N SER A 35 -15.19 -6.89 -13.17
CA SER A 35 -15.06 -7.40 -14.54
C SER A 35 -13.95 -8.45 -14.63
N ARG A 36 -14.13 -9.48 -15.48
CA ARG A 36 -13.18 -10.60 -15.63
C ARG A 36 -11.73 -10.16 -15.84
N GLU A 37 -11.52 -9.00 -16.45
CA GLU A 37 -10.19 -8.44 -16.74
C GLU A 37 -9.52 -7.83 -15.51
N LEU A 38 -10.30 -7.38 -14.51
CA LEU A 38 -9.80 -6.61 -13.35
C LEU A 38 -9.97 -7.32 -12.00
N VAL A 39 -10.58 -8.51 -12.00
CA VAL A 39 -10.66 -9.36 -10.81
C VAL A 39 -9.26 -9.53 -10.19
N ASN A 40 -9.15 -9.26 -8.89
CA ASN A 40 -7.91 -9.27 -8.09
C ASN A 40 -6.85 -8.22 -8.47
N GLN A 41 -7.17 -7.26 -9.33
CA GLN A 41 -6.27 -6.16 -9.70
C GLN A 41 -6.58 -4.86 -8.94
N MET A 42 -7.46 -4.90 -7.95
CA MET A 42 -7.87 -3.76 -7.14
C MET A 42 -8.03 -4.14 -5.67
N GLY A 43 -8.06 -3.14 -4.79
CA GLY A 43 -8.35 -3.29 -3.36
C GLY A 43 -7.09 -3.48 -2.53
N LEU A 44 -7.25 -4.03 -1.32
CA LEU A 44 -6.16 -4.29 -0.37
C LEU A 44 -6.15 -5.75 0.10
N SER A 45 -6.68 -6.65 -0.72
CA SER A 45 -6.55 -8.10 -0.52
C SER A 45 -5.08 -8.50 -0.51
N ARG A 46 -4.76 -9.59 0.21
CA ARG A 46 -3.38 -10.08 0.30
C ARG A 46 -2.77 -10.34 -1.08
N LYS A 47 -3.53 -10.99 -1.97
CA LYS A 47 -3.07 -11.29 -3.33
C LYS A 47 -2.69 -10.00 -4.08
N HIS A 48 -3.60 -9.02 -4.07
CA HIS A 48 -3.36 -7.77 -4.79
C HIS A 48 -2.17 -6.99 -4.24
N ILE A 49 -2.00 -6.93 -2.90
CA ILE A 49 -0.85 -6.23 -2.28
C ILE A 49 0.47 -6.80 -2.77
N PHE A 50 0.62 -8.13 -2.78
CA PHE A 50 1.86 -8.78 -3.23
C PHE A 50 2.12 -8.53 -4.71
N ASP A 51 1.12 -8.80 -5.55
CA ASP A 51 1.22 -8.63 -7.01
C ASP A 51 1.53 -7.17 -7.39
N ALA A 52 0.88 -6.21 -6.71
CA ALA A 52 1.06 -4.78 -6.96
C ALA A 52 2.43 -4.26 -6.50
N VAL A 53 2.96 -4.78 -5.38
CA VAL A 53 4.31 -4.45 -4.90
C VAL A 53 5.35 -4.97 -5.90
N ASP A 54 5.24 -6.23 -6.31
CA ASP A 54 6.19 -6.85 -7.24
C ASP A 54 6.17 -6.14 -8.60
N SER A 55 4.98 -5.91 -9.15
CA SER A 55 4.82 -5.14 -10.38
C SER A 55 5.36 -3.71 -10.26
N SER A 56 5.24 -3.08 -9.09
CA SER A 56 5.79 -1.74 -8.85
C SER A 56 7.32 -1.74 -8.82
N LEU A 57 7.93 -2.72 -8.16
CA LEU A 57 9.38 -2.90 -8.09
C LEU A 57 9.97 -3.13 -9.49
N GLU A 58 9.31 -3.96 -10.31
CA GLU A 58 9.69 -4.19 -11.70
C GLU A 58 9.65 -2.90 -12.52
N ARG A 59 8.52 -2.16 -12.50
CA ARG A 59 8.37 -0.89 -13.25
C ARG A 59 9.37 0.18 -12.79
N LEU A 60 9.64 0.25 -11.49
CA LEU A 60 10.58 1.22 -10.90
C LEU A 60 12.05 0.77 -11.09
N GLY A 61 12.28 -0.50 -11.41
CA GLY A 61 13.60 -1.09 -11.55
C GLY A 61 14.41 -1.05 -10.26
N THR A 62 13.79 -1.36 -9.12
CA THR A 62 14.41 -1.33 -7.79
C THR A 62 14.03 -2.56 -6.97
N LEU A 63 14.80 -2.87 -5.92
CA LEU A 63 14.56 -4.04 -5.06
C LEU A 63 13.61 -3.75 -3.89
N TYR A 64 13.43 -2.47 -3.55
CA TYR A 64 12.56 -2.08 -2.43
C TYR A 64 11.93 -0.69 -2.64
N ILE A 65 10.74 -0.53 -2.07
CA ILE A 65 10.00 0.73 -1.93
C ILE A 65 10.29 1.32 -0.55
N ASP A 66 10.54 2.63 -0.46
CA ASP A 66 10.74 3.26 0.85
C ASP A 66 9.41 3.43 1.58
N VAL A 67 8.38 3.93 0.88
CA VAL A 67 7.05 4.13 1.46
C VAL A 67 5.96 3.57 0.54
N LEU A 68 5.24 2.55 1.02
CA LEU A 68 4.03 2.05 0.37
C LEU A 68 2.81 2.72 1.00
N GLN A 69 2.07 3.48 0.19
CA GLN A 69 0.86 4.17 0.64
C GLN A 69 -0.42 3.40 0.25
N LEU A 70 -1.32 3.23 1.20
CA LEU A 70 -2.69 2.78 0.94
C LEU A 70 -3.46 3.92 0.27
N HIS A 71 -3.79 3.76 -1.02
CA HIS A 71 -4.40 4.83 -1.80
C HIS A 71 -5.81 5.17 -1.31
N ARG A 72 -6.56 4.16 -0.85
CA ARG A 72 -7.91 4.24 -0.27
C ARG A 72 -8.01 3.22 0.86
N GLN A 73 -8.97 3.42 1.76
CA GLN A 73 -9.39 2.33 2.63
C GLN A 73 -10.24 1.33 1.84
N ASP A 74 -9.93 0.05 2.00
CA ASP A 74 -10.74 -1.06 1.49
C ASP A 74 -11.68 -1.54 2.61
N GLN A 75 -12.98 -1.56 2.33
CA GLN A 75 -14.01 -2.03 3.28
C GLN A 75 -14.36 -3.51 3.06
N GLU A 76 -13.96 -4.09 1.93
CA GLU A 76 -14.26 -5.48 1.58
C GLU A 76 -13.25 -6.44 2.17
N THR A 77 -11.97 -6.05 2.21
CA THR A 77 -10.91 -6.86 2.80
C THR A 77 -10.93 -6.77 4.33
N PRO A 78 -10.94 -7.91 5.07
CA PRO A 78 -10.81 -7.90 6.51
C PRO A 78 -9.54 -7.17 6.98
N PRO A 79 -9.64 -6.24 7.95
CA PRO A 79 -8.48 -5.49 8.46
C PRO A 79 -7.31 -6.37 8.88
N GLU A 80 -7.59 -7.54 9.47
CA GLU A 80 -6.57 -8.48 9.93
C GLU A 80 -5.80 -9.10 8.77
N GLU A 81 -6.47 -9.41 7.66
CA GLU A 81 -5.83 -9.91 6.44
C GLU A 81 -4.93 -8.84 5.84
N MET A 82 -5.49 -7.64 5.64
CA MET A 82 -4.77 -6.51 5.09
C MET A 82 -3.53 -6.18 5.92
N MET A 83 -3.67 -6.06 7.25
CA MET A 83 -2.53 -5.73 8.11
C MET A 83 -1.47 -6.84 8.13
N ARG A 84 -1.85 -8.13 8.05
CA ARG A 84 -0.89 -9.22 7.88
C ARG A 84 -0.16 -9.15 6.54
N ALA A 85 -0.88 -8.90 5.44
CA ALA A 85 -0.28 -8.76 4.12
C ALA A 85 0.73 -7.60 4.06
N LEU A 86 0.36 -6.44 4.62
CA LEU A 86 1.24 -5.28 4.72
C LEU A 86 2.45 -5.54 5.62
N HIS A 87 2.28 -6.29 6.71
CA HIS A 87 3.39 -6.70 7.55
C HIS A 87 4.37 -7.60 6.78
N ASP A 88 3.86 -8.59 6.05
CA ASP A 88 4.71 -9.56 5.37
C ASP A 88 5.56 -8.94 4.27
N VAL A 89 5.03 -8.00 3.47
CA VAL A 89 5.83 -7.29 2.46
C VAL A 89 6.92 -6.40 3.08
N VAL A 90 6.70 -5.93 4.30
CA VAL A 90 7.73 -5.22 5.08
C VAL A 90 8.76 -6.19 5.63
N SER A 91 8.33 -7.30 6.22
CA SER A 91 9.21 -8.33 6.79
C SER A 91 10.10 -9.00 5.73
N ILE A 92 9.61 -9.18 4.51
CA ILE A 92 10.40 -9.69 3.37
C ILE A 92 11.36 -8.62 2.81
N GLY A 93 11.23 -7.35 3.23
CA GLY A 93 12.13 -6.26 2.84
C GLY A 93 11.81 -5.58 1.51
N LYS A 94 10.68 -5.93 0.88
CA LYS A 94 10.19 -5.29 -0.35
C LYS A 94 9.70 -3.85 -0.09
N VAL A 95 9.26 -3.58 1.14
CA VAL A 95 8.78 -2.27 1.59
C VAL A 95 9.45 -1.91 2.92
N ARG A 96 9.88 -0.65 3.09
CA ARG A 96 10.45 -0.20 4.38
C ARG A 96 9.39 0.38 5.32
N TYR A 97 8.51 1.20 4.79
CA TYR A 97 7.51 1.93 5.57
C TYR A 97 6.14 1.90 4.90
N LEU A 98 5.09 1.98 5.71
CA LEU A 98 3.70 2.01 5.30
C LEU A 98 3.12 3.42 5.52
N GLY A 99 2.20 3.85 4.66
CA GLY A 99 1.47 5.11 4.82
C GLY A 99 0.00 4.96 4.44
N GLY A 100 -0.84 5.88 4.91
CA GLY A 100 -2.25 5.97 4.51
C GLY A 100 -2.51 7.28 3.76
N SER A 101 -3.22 7.21 2.62
CA SER A 101 -3.38 8.35 1.71
C SER A 101 -4.82 8.90 1.57
N SER A 102 -5.87 8.14 1.84
CA SER A 102 -7.26 8.66 1.80
C SER A 102 -8.18 7.74 2.58
N MET A 103 -8.24 7.98 3.88
CA MET A 103 -9.09 7.29 4.84
C MET A 103 -9.49 8.25 5.95
N TYR A 104 -10.58 7.94 6.66
CA TYR A 104 -10.96 8.66 7.86
C TYR A 104 -9.95 8.37 8.98
N THR A 105 -9.81 9.33 9.89
CA THR A 105 -8.92 9.20 11.06
C THR A 105 -9.27 7.98 11.92
N TRP A 106 -10.57 7.67 12.06
CA TRP A 106 -11.05 6.52 12.83
C TRP A 106 -10.73 5.18 12.15
N GLU A 107 -10.75 5.12 10.81
CA GLU A 107 -10.37 3.93 10.05
C GLU A 107 -8.89 3.64 10.26
N PHE A 108 -8.07 4.68 10.12
CA PHE A 108 -6.65 4.57 10.39
C PHE A 108 -6.36 4.13 11.84
N ALA A 109 -7.04 4.72 12.82
CA ALA A 109 -6.91 4.32 14.21
C ALA A 109 -7.33 2.86 14.44
N ARG A 110 -8.40 2.39 13.77
CA ARG A 110 -8.83 1.00 13.79
C ARG A 110 -7.76 0.08 13.22
N LEU A 111 -7.15 0.41 12.08
CA LEU A 111 -6.07 -0.39 11.49
C LEU A 111 -4.84 -0.46 12.40
N GLN A 112 -4.47 0.66 13.03
CA GLN A 112 -3.39 0.69 14.03
C GLN A 112 -3.71 -0.19 15.24
N TYR A 113 -4.98 -0.21 15.69
CA TYR A 113 -5.43 -1.06 16.76
C TYR A 113 -5.43 -2.55 16.38
N THR A 114 -5.96 -2.90 15.20
CA THR A 114 -5.92 -4.27 14.65
C THR A 114 -4.49 -4.77 14.55
N ALA A 115 -3.55 -3.95 14.07
CA ALA A 115 -2.14 -4.31 14.03
C ALA A 115 -1.57 -4.61 15.42
N LYS A 116 -1.89 -3.79 16.43
CA LYS A 116 -1.46 -4.04 17.81
C LYS A 116 -2.01 -5.35 18.37
N MET A 117 -3.28 -5.67 18.08
CA MET A 117 -3.93 -6.89 18.57
C MET A 117 -3.43 -8.15 17.87
N THR A 118 -3.18 -8.07 16.57
CA THR A 118 -2.76 -9.23 15.77
C THR A 118 -1.28 -9.55 15.99
N ALA A 119 -0.49 -8.57 16.44
CA ALA A 119 0.93 -8.68 16.77
C ALA A 119 1.21 -9.29 18.17
N GLY A 120 0.53 -10.38 18.54
CA GLY A 120 0.90 -11.23 19.70
C GLY A 120 2.28 -11.93 19.59
N HIS A 121 3.09 -11.52 18.62
CA HIS A 121 4.51 -11.81 18.40
C HIS A 121 5.18 -10.49 17.96
N PRO A 122 6.46 -10.25 18.28
CA PRO A 122 7.07 -8.91 18.38
C PRO A 122 7.34 -8.19 17.05
N SER A 123 6.39 -8.17 16.13
CA SER A 123 6.37 -7.24 15.00
C SER A 123 5.65 -5.97 15.40
N ARG A 124 6.38 -5.06 16.06
CA ARG A 124 5.90 -3.69 16.27
C ARG A 124 5.51 -3.10 14.92
N LEU A 125 4.25 -2.76 14.75
CA LEU A 125 3.81 -1.75 13.77
C LEU A 125 4.17 -0.33 14.27
N CYS A 126 5.36 -0.18 14.85
CA CYS A 126 5.96 1.06 15.31
C CYS A 126 7.42 1.07 14.85
N SER A 127 7.62 1.42 13.58
CA SER A 127 8.66 2.41 13.31
C SER A 127 7.98 3.78 13.43
N PRO A 128 8.64 4.86 13.88
CA PRO A 128 8.14 6.24 13.83
C PRO A 128 7.88 6.78 12.40
N SER A 129 7.65 5.89 11.45
CA SER A 129 7.79 6.12 10.00
C SER A 129 6.49 5.90 9.24
N THR A 130 5.36 5.72 9.92
CA THR A 130 4.04 5.86 9.29
C THR A 130 3.79 7.34 9.05
N THR A 131 4.22 7.84 7.89
CA THR A 131 3.98 9.23 7.51
C THR A 131 2.52 9.38 7.12
N PHE A 132 1.82 10.22 7.88
CA PHE A 132 0.46 10.64 7.62
C PHE A 132 0.45 11.65 6.47
N SER A 133 -0.29 11.36 5.40
CA SER A 133 -0.57 12.35 4.36
C SER A 133 -2.08 12.31 4.09
N THR A 134 -2.77 13.33 4.58
CA THR A 134 -4.21 13.63 4.33
C THR A 134 -5.23 12.63 4.90
N ALA A 135 -5.46 12.62 6.23
CA ALA A 135 -6.79 12.21 6.69
C ALA A 135 -7.82 13.28 6.34
N ARG A 136 -9.00 12.83 5.93
CA ARG A 136 -10.14 13.72 5.72
C ARG A 136 -10.57 14.28 7.08
N ARG A 137 -10.43 15.60 7.25
CA ARG A 137 -10.83 16.33 8.46
C ARG A 137 -12.34 16.58 8.57
N ASN A 138 -13.07 16.49 7.46
CA ASN A 138 -14.51 16.73 7.40
C ASN A 138 -15.24 15.49 6.89
N ALA A 139 -15.77 14.70 7.82
CA ALA A 139 -16.96 13.89 7.59
C ALA A 139 -18.13 14.67 8.21
N ARG A 140 -18.77 15.50 7.39
CA ARG A 140 -20.18 15.86 7.57
C ARG A 140 -20.94 15.12 6.49
#